data_AF-A0A924UV40-F1
#
_entry.id   AF-A0A924UV40-F1
#
_cell.length_a   1.000
_cell.length_b   1.000
_cell.length_c   1.000
_cell.angle_alpha   90.00
_cell.angle_beta   90.00
_cell.angle_gamma   90.00
#
_symmetry.space_group_name_H-M   'P 1'
#
loop_
_entity.id
_entity.type
_entity.pdbx_description
1 polymer ?
#
loop_
_entity_poly.entity_id
_entity_poly.type
_entity_poly.pdbx_seq_one_letter_code
_entity_poly.pdbx_strand_id
1 'polypeptide(L)' 'MNWILLIIGGLFEVGFATCLGKAKESTGTTATLWLGGFLACLTISMVLLYKATQTLPIGTAYAVWTGIG' A
#
# COMPACT_ATOMS: atom_id res chain seq x y z
N MET A 1 2.23 -18.77 -0.29
CA MET A 1 3.32 -17.83 -0.61
C MET A 1 2.99 -16.44 -0.07
N ASN A 2 2.85 -16.32 1.25
CA ASN A 2 2.32 -15.11 1.91
C ASN A 2 3.37 -13.99 1.99
N TRP A 3 4.65 -14.35 1.90
CA TRP A 3 5.76 -13.41 1.72
C TRP A 3 5.66 -12.61 0.42
N ILE A 4 5.20 -13.21 -0.69
CA ILE A 4 4.97 -12.49 -1.95
C ILE A 4 3.85 -11.46 -1.79
N LEU A 5 2.81 -11.77 -1.01
CA LEU A 5 1.74 -10.81 -0.71
C LEU A 5 2.24 -9.65 0.16
N LEU A 6 3.15 -9.91 1.11
CA LEU A 6 3.79 -8.83 1.88
C LEU A 6 4.65 -7.93 1.00
N ILE A 7 5.44 -8.51 0.09
CA ILE A 7 6.29 -7.74 -0.82
C ILE A 7 5.45 -6.89 -1.79
N ILE A 8 4.39 -7.46 -2.35
CA ILE A 8 3.45 -6.73 -3.21
C ILE A 8 2.71 -5.65 -2.41
N GLY A 9 2.29 -5.94 -1.17
CA GLY A 9 1.65 -4.97 -0.28
C GLY A 9 2.55 -3.78 0.06
N GLY A 10 3.83 -4.02 0.36
CA GLY A 10 4.82 -2.95 0.59
C GLY A 10 5.13 -2.13 -0.67
N LEU A 11 5.17 -2.75 -1.85
CA LEU A 11 5.31 -2.02 -3.12
C LEU A 11 4.09 -1.11 -3.39
N PHE A 12 2.89 -1.58 -3.06
CA PHE A 12 1.69 -0.76 -3.12
C PHE A 12 1.72 0.41 -2.13
N GLU A 13 2.45 0.27 -1.02
CA GLU A 13 2.67 1.35 -0.05
C GLU A 13 3.47 2.51 -0.63
N VAL A 14 4.60 2.19 -1.27
CA VAL A 14 5.40 3.17 -2.03
C VAL A 14 4.57 3.79 -3.17
N GLY A 15 3.75 2.98 -3.84
CA GLY A 15 2.85 3.41 -4.91
C GLY A 15 1.83 4.45 -4.45
N PHE A 16 1.13 4.21 -3.32
CA PHE A 16 0.16 5.19 -2.82
C PHE A 16 0.86 6.43 -2.24
N ALA A 17 2.03 6.30 -1.60
CA ALA A 17 2.78 7.43 -1.06
C ALA A 17 3.20 8.39 -2.19
N THR A 18 3.63 7.83 -3.31
CA THR A 18 3.95 8.57 -4.54
C THR A 18 2.70 9.20 -5.14
N CYS A 19 1.57 8.47 -5.18
CA CYS A 19 0.28 9.00 -5.63
C CYS A 19 -0.18 10.21 -4.79
N LEU A 20 -0.03 10.15 -3.47
CA LEU A 20 -0.40 11.23 -2.55
C LEU A 20 0.49 12.46 -2.77
N GLY A 21 1.79 12.26 -2.98
CA GLY A 21 2.72 13.34 -3.33
C GLY A 21 2.32 14.05 -4.63
N LYS A 22 2.02 13.28 -5.69
CA LYS A 22 1.55 13.80 -6.99
C LYS A 22 0.15 14.42 -6.92
N ALA A 23 -0.74 13.88 -6.10
CA ALA A 23 -2.07 14.44 -5.84
C ALA A 23 -2.00 15.80 -5.15
N LYS A 24 -1.02 16.00 -4.25
CA LYS A 24 -0.79 17.28 -3.57
C LYS A 24 -0.21 18.35 -4.50
N GLU A 25 0.59 17.95 -5.47
CA GLU A 25 1.20 18.84 -6.47
C GLU A 25 0.23 19.20 -7.62
N SER A 26 -0.77 18.35 -7.87
CA SER A 26 -1.79 18.55 -8.90
C SER A 26 -3.02 19.28 -8.36
N THR A 27 -3.53 20.29 -9.06
CA THR A 27 -4.75 21.02 -8.68
C THR A 27 -5.86 20.73 -9.70
N GLY A 28 -7.03 20.25 -9.25
CA GLY A 28 -8.22 19.99 -10.09
C GLY A 28 -8.60 18.51 -10.23
N THR A 29 -9.28 18.13 -11.32
CA THR A 29 -9.80 16.77 -11.58
C THR A 29 -8.74 15.67 -11.53
N THR A 30 -7.49 16.01 -11.88
CA THR A 30 -6.34 15.11 -11.80
C THR A 30 -6.07 14.69 -10.34
N ALA A 31 -6.19 15.60 -9.37
CA ALA A 31 -6.01 15.27 -7.95
C ALA A 31 -7.03 14.25 -7.46
N THR A 32 -8.31 14.38 -7.88
CA THR A 32 -9.37 13.41 -7.56
C THR A 32 -9.07 12.02 -8.14
N LEU A 33 -8.56 11.93 -9.37
CA LEU A 33 -8.16 10.66 -9.98
C LEU A 33 -6.99 10.01 -9.22
N TRP A 34 -5.97 10.80 -8.85
CA TRP A 34 -4.84 10.32 -8.04
C TRP A 34 -5.26 9.92 -6.62
N LEU A 35 -6.23 10.61 -6.02
CA LEU A 35 -6.77 10.30 -4.69
C LEU A 35 -7.64 9.03 -4.71
N GLY A 36 -8.37 8.79 -5.81
CA GLY A 36 -9.04 7.51 -6.06
C GLY A 36 -8.06 6.35 -6.23
N GLY A 37 -6.96 6.57 -6.95
CA GLY A 37 -5.86 5.61 -7.07
C GLY A 37 -5.17 5.33 -5.74
N PHE A 38 -4.95 6.36 -4.91
CA PHE A 38 -4.45 6.21 -3.54
C PHE A 38 -5.37 5.31 -2.70
N LEU A 39 -6.69 5.56 -2.72
CA LEU A 39 -7.64 4.79 -1.92
C LEU A 39 -7.69 3.32 -2.36
N ALA A 40 -7.64 3.07 -3.68
CA ALA A 40 -7.57 1.72 -4.23
C ALA A 40 -6.26 1.01 -3.81
N CYS A 41 -5.11 1.66 -3.97
CA CYS A 41 -3.81 1.10 -3.58
C CYS A 41 -3.72 0.82 -2.07
N LEU A 42 -4.24 1.73 -1.23
CA LEU A 42 -4.29 1.56 0.21
C LEU A 42 -5.19 0.38 0.61
N THR A 43 -6.36 0.27 -0.02
CA THR A 43 -7.28 -0.86 0.22
C THR A 43 -6.63 -2.19 -0.17
N ILE A 44 -5.97 -2.24 -1.32
CA ILE A 44 -5.25 -3.43 -1.79
C ILE A 44 -4.10 -3.79 -0.82
N SER A 45 -3.29 -2.82 -0.41
CA SER A 45 -2.19 -3.03 0.54
C SER A 45 -2.68 -3.58 1.88
N MET A 46 -3.73 -2.98 2.45
CA MET A 46 -4.34 -3.43 3.71
C MET A 46 -4.94 -4.83 3.62
N VAL A 47 -5.60 -5.17 2.50
CA VAL A 47 -6.15 -6.51 2.28
C VAL A 47 -5.02 -7.55 2.14
N LEU A 48 -3.93 -7.22 1.43
CA LEU A 48 -2.78 -8.12 1.31
C LEU A 48 -2.08 -8.34 2.66
N LEU A 49 -1.92 -7.27 3.44
CA LEU A 49 -1.37 -7.37 4.79
C LEU A 49 -2.24 -8.24 5.69
N TYR A 50 -3.56 -8.02 5.69
CA TYR A 50 -4.51 -8.86 6.44
C TYR A 50 -4.40 -10.34 6.06
N LYS A 51 -4.29 -10.66 4.76
CA LYS A 51 -4.10 -12.04 4.32
C LYS A 51 -2.73 -12.62 4.70
N ALA A 52 -1.70 -11.78 4.83
CA ALA A 52 -0.39 -12.22 5.30
C ALA A 52 -0.38 -12.48 6.81
N THR A 53 -1.03 -11.64 7.61
CA THR A 53 -1.10 -11.76 9.08
C THR A 53 -1.95 -12.95 9.55
N GLN A 54 -2.84 -13.48 8.70
CA GLN A 54 -3.54 -14.74 8.99
C GLN A 54 -2.60 -15.96 9.06
N THR A 55 -1.41 -15.87 8.47
CA THR A 55 -0.45 -16.99 8.37
C THR A 55 0.88 -16.73 9.05
N LEU A 56 1.29 -15.46 9.16
CA LEU A 56 2.53 -15.07 9.81
C LEU A 56 2.23 -14.29 11.09
N PRO A 57 3.08 -14.43 12.13
CA PRO A 57 3.00 -13.57 13.29
C PRO A 57 3.05 -12.10 12.87
N ILE A 58 2.12 -11.32 13.40
CA ILE A 58 1.89 -9.93 13.00
C ILE A 58 3.15 -9.07 13.10
N GLY A 59 4.03 -9.33 14.09
CA GLY A 59 5.28 -8.60 14.25
C GLY A 59 6.25 -8.78 13.06
N THR A 60 6.38 -9.99 12.53
CA THR A 60 7.26 -10.25 11.38
C THR A 60 6.64 -9.71 10.09
N ALA A 61 5.33 -9.90 9.92
CA ALA A 61 4.60 -9.40 8.77
C ALA A 61 4.67 -7.86 8.68
N TYR A 62 4.45 -7.18 9.81
CA TYR A 62 4.48 -5.72 9.88
C TYR A 62 5.90 -5.18 9.68
N ALA A 63 6.91 -5.77 10.33
CA ALA A 63 8.31 -5.33 10.17
C ALA A 63 8.81 -5.43 8.73
N VAL A 64 8.41 -6.47 8.00
CA VAL A 64 8.75 -6.62 6.58
C VAL A 64 7.94 -5.65 5.72
N TRP A 65 6.66 -5.49 6.00
CA TRP A 65 5.79 -4.57 5.26
C TRP A 65 6.26 -3.12 5.38
N THR A 66 6.50 -2.61 6.60
CA THR A 66 7.08 -1.28 6.84
C THR A 66 8.56 -1.18 6.43
N GLY A 67 9.25 -2.31 6.26
CA GLY A 67 10.64 -2.32 5.80
C GLY A 67 10.76 -2.16 4.28
N ILE A 68 9.68 -2.41 3.54
CA ILE A 68 9.61 -2.27 2.08
C ILE A 68 9.06 -0.90 1.68
N GLY A 69 8.16 -0.33 2.50
CA GLY A 69 7.56 0.99 2.32
C GLY A 69 8.32 2.11 3.02
#